data_AF-A0A023B2G4-F1
#
_entry.id   AF-A0A023B2G4-F1
#
_cell.length_a   1.000
_cell.length_b   1.000
_cell.length_c   1.000
_cell.angle_alpha   90.00
_cell.angle_beta   90.00
_cell.angle_gamma   90.00
#
_symmetry.space_group_name_H-M   'P 1'
#
loop_
_entity.id
_entity.type
_entity.pdbx_description
1 polymer ?
#
loop_
_entity_poly.entity_id
_entity_poly.type
_entity_poly.pdbx_seq_one_letter_code
_entity_poly.pdbx_strand_id
1 'polypeptide(L)'
;MRTLKCISGEFGARMAGVLAVGLDPSVVTEARPLTASEVGRAIVVEPSQWAREIWRHSVGKNLESFFRANTHRPKQLIKFFKNKMPGVLEDVPEFPFMTRRQLEDYEQRRSNRAAVQMLHSGEGQSRTGDGVSTVHWLWRAFDAVSGSNERLFCGAPFKEDASPLYPERLDGTGRIGRSPPALVLWAYHDGRVGNMSPEQSIQNLALLARWHPAAAFRYAMYNLEREAPLKRRAPDLSVDFDSIWQVTRLWLPGGPVRNVDDMLGSMAYEVTMFLQSIKDQFVDPKRDLPVFYRSIQNLKHTLAGKHYGKLESRYREAYINCRDRMIATYFPDGTAATEPSAAQREGYPVGSRRKIIDADHYRQSLELRQWAWMEEVLVRTLFDKLVFLHATNTDQDRNAVALTLRGPEPFPLTLSQDQLRSSYDDALSDVVERVAIEQAHDYACRVCCAAISAVAYSRDAVLDAPAEDGMNVAAKC
;
A
#
# COMPACT_ATOMS: atom_id res chain seq x y z
N MET A 1 -38.80 -23.89 34.14
CA MET A 1 -37.62 -23.01 34.02
C MET A 1 -38.06 -21.67 33.47
N ARG A 2 -37.86 -20.57 34.21
CA ARG A 2 -38.15 -19.20 33.74
C ARG A 2 -36.83 -18.55 33.35
N THR A 3 -36.72 -18.14 32.08
CA THR A 3 -35.55 -17.44 31.56
C THR A 3 -35.64 -15.97 31.96
N LEU A 4 -34.76 -15.51 32.83
CA LEU A 4 -34.60 -14.09 33.14
C LEU A 4 -33.71 -13.45 32.05
N LYS A 5 -34.28 -12.52 31.28
CA LYS A 5 -33.52 -11.62 30.41
C LYS A 5 -32.87 -10.55 31.30
N CYS A 6 -31.54 -10.56 31.41
CA CYS A 6 -30.80 -9.44 32.01
C CYS A 6 -30.65 -8.32 30.97
N ILE A 7 -31.00 -7.09 31.39
CA ILE A 7 -30.82 -5.85 30.62
C ILE A 7 -29.47 -5.26 31.05
N SER A 8 -28.59 -4.94 30.09
CA SER A 8 -27.17 -4.61 30.32
C SER A 8 -26.91 -3.18 30.85
N GLY A 9 -27.79 -2.64 31.68
CA GLY A 9 -27.74 -1.23 32.10
C GLY A 9 -26.98 -0.91 33.39
N GLU A 10 -26.70 -1.88 34.25
CA GLU A 10 -26.33 -1.58 35.66
C GLU A 10 -25.24 -2.49 36.25
N PHE A 11 -24.09 -2.60 35.57
CA PHE A 11 -22.86 -3.06 36.23
C PHE A 11 -21.72 -2.08 35.96
N GLY A 12 -21.77 -0.96 36.68
CA GLY A 12 -20.58 -0.16 36.98
C GLY A 12 -19.90 -0.76 38.21
N ALA A 13 -18.89 -1.63 38.01
CA ALA A 13 -17.79 -1.85 38.95
C ALA A 13 -16.80 -2.88 38.37
N ARG A 14 -15.54 -2.42 38.25
CA ARG A 14 -14.28 -3.17 38.26
C ARG A 14 -14.42 -4.67 38.62
N MET A 15 -14.34 -5.54 37.61
CA MET A 15 -13.88 -6.91 37.79
C MET A 15 -12.75 -7.17 36.78
N ALA A 16 -11.51 -7.12 37.28
CA ALA A 16 -10.41 -7.81 36.64
C ALA A 16 -10.63 -9.30 36.89
N GLY A 17 -11.26 -9.98 35.94
CA GLY A 17 -11.38 -11.42 35.95
C GLY A 17 -10.02 -12.05 35.69
N VAL A 18 -9.29 -12.42 36.74
CA VAL A 18 -8.26 -13.46 36.63
C VAL A 18 -9.02 -14.76 36.42
N LEU A 19 -9.00 -15.25 35.17
CA LEU A 19 -9.53 -16.56 34.83
C LEU A 19 -8.55 -17.60 35.39
N ALA A 20 -8.74 -17.98 36.66
CA ALA A 20 -8.17 -19.20 37.20
C ALA A 20 -8.88 -20.37 36.49
N VAL A 21 -8.25 -20.91 35.45
CA VAL A 21 -8.67 -22.18 34.86
C VAL A 21 -8.51 -23.23 35.96
N GLY A 22 -9.64 -23.66 36.53
CA GLY A 22 -9.68 -24.83 37.40
C GLY A 22 -9.36 -26.06 36.57
N LEU A 23 -8.08 -26.46 36.56
CA LEU A 23 -7.70 -27.77 36.06
C LEU A 23 -8.26 -28.82 37.01
N ASP A 24 -8.99 -29.79 36.46
CA ASP A 24 -9.43 -30.99 37.14
C ASP A 24 -8.19 -31.79 37.59
N PRO A 25 -7.96 -31.98 38.90
CA PRO A 25 -6.76 -32.66 39.41
C PRO A 25 -6.76 -34.17 39.15
N SER A 26 -7.81 -34.72 38.51
CA SER A 26 -7.93 -36.17 38.27
C SER A 26 -7.37 -36.66 36.92
N VAL A 27 -6.86 -35.78 36.05
CA VAL A 27 -6.28 -36.15 34.75
C VAL A 27 -4.88 -35.55 34.59
N VAL A 28 -3.93 -35.98 35.44
CA VAL A 28 -2.50 -35.74 35.22
C VAL A 28 -1.76 -37.07 35.35
N THR A 29 -1.70 -37.81 34.25
CA THR A 29 -0.74 -38.90 34.07
C THR A 29 0.63 -38.31 33.75
N GLU A 30 1.56 -38.47 34.70
CA GLU A 30 3.02 -38.47 34.56
C GLU A 30 3.62 -37.67 33.39
N ALA A 31 3.53 -36.35 33.45
CA ALA A 31 4.46 -35.46 32.76
C ALA A 31 5.66 -35.20 33.69
N ARG A 32 6.84 -35.62 33.23
CA ARG A 32 8.14 -35.40 33.87
C ARG A 32 8.30 -33.93 34.31
N PRO A 33 8.61 -33.62 35.58
CA PRO A 33 8.77 -32.24 36.03
C PRO A 33 10.01 -31.63 35.35
N LEU A 34 9.77 -30.65 34.47
CA LEU A 34 10.81 -29.77 33.97
C LEU A 34 11.32 -28.92 35.14
N THR A 35 12.63 -28.93 35.35
CA THR A 35 13.30 -28.15 36.40
C THR A 35 13.10 -26.65 36.19
N ALA A 36 12.72 -25.95 37.25
CA ALA A 36 12.30 -24.54 37.25
C ALA A 36 13.38 -23.49 36.89
N SER A 37 14.59 -23.90 36.48
CA SER A 37 15.68 -22.97 36.14
C SER A 37 15.80 -22.64 34.65
N GLU A 38 14.99 -23.24 33.78
CA GLU A 38 15.06 -22.99 32.31
C GLU A 38 13.71 -22.63 31.68
N VAL A 39 12.62 -22.58 32.46
CA VAL A 39 11.31 -22.13 31.96
C VAL A 39 11.27 -20.61 32.01
N GLY A 40 11.55 -19.98 30.87
CA GLY A 40 11.51 -18.53 30.69
C GLY A 40 10.24 -17.93 31.30
N ARG A 41 10.43 -16.98 32.23
CA ARG A 41 9.34 -16.29 32.94
C ARG A 41 8.35 -15.75 31.91
N ALA A 42 7.10 -16.18 31.99
CA ALA A 42 6.03 -15.61 31.17
C ALA A 42 5.97 -14.10 31.44
N ILE A 43 6.08 -13.31 30.37
CA ILE A 43 5.90 -11.87 30.38
C ILE A 43 4.48 -11.56 29.90
N VAL A 44 3.96 -10.45 30.40
CA VAL A 44 2.70 -9.89 29.92
C VAL A 44 3.06 -8.79 28.95
N VAL A 45 2.77 -9.00 27.67
CA VAL A 45 2.97 -8.02 26.61
C VAL A 45 1.65 -7.31 26.36
N GLU A 46 1.65 -5.99 26.41
CA GLU A 46 0.47 -5.20 26.04
C GLU A 46 0.74 -4.50 24.71
N PRO A 47 0.16 -4.96 23.58
CA PRO A 47 0.38 -4.29 22.31
C PRO A 47 -0.04 -2.82 22.40
N SER A 48 0.90 -1.94 22.04
CA SER A 48 0.70 -0.49 22.05
C SER A 48 -0.51 -0.08 21.21
N GLN A 49 -1.07 1.09 21.48
CA GLN A 49 -2.12 1.67 20.61
C GLN A 49 -1.68 1.71 19.14
N TRP A 50 -0.41 2.03 18.88
CA TRP A 50 0.15 2.07 17.53
C TRP A 50 0.13 0.71 16.84
N ALA A 51 0.59 -0.34 17.53
CA ALA A 51 0.56 -1.70 16.99
C ALA A 51 -0.88 -2.13 16.67
N ARG A 52 -1.83 -1.81 17.55
CA ARG A 52 -3.26 -2.09 17.33
C ARG A 52 -3.82 -1.32 16.15
N GLU A 53 -3.50 -0.04 16.00
CA GLU A 53 -3.96 0.81 14.90
C GLU A 53 -3.38 0.35 13.55
N ILE A 54 -2.08 0.03 13.49
CA ILE A 54 -1.44 -0.56 12.30
C ILE A 54 -2.19 -1.85 11.92
N TRP A 55 -2.40 -2.75 12.88
CA TRP A 55 -3.06 -4.03 12.62
C TRP A 55 -4.54 -3.86 12.21
N ARG A 56 -5.26 -2.86 12.75
CA ARG A 56 -6.67 -2.56 12.42
C ARG A 56 -6.84 -1.88 11.06
N HIS A 57 -5.95 -0.96 10.71
CA HIS A 57 -6.18 0.01 9.63
C HIS A 57 -5.27 -0.16 8.41
N SER A 58 -4.15 -0.89 8.52
CA SER A 58 -3.25 -1.12 7.38
C SER A 58 -3.91 -1.92 6.25
N VAL A 59 -4.88 -2.79 6.57
CA VAL A 59 -5.61 -3.60 5.57
C VAL A 59 -7.00 -3.02 5.32
N GLY A 60 -7.21 -2.46 4.13
CA GLY A 60 -8.54 -2.04 3.68
C GLY A 60 -9.51 -3.23 3.52
N LYS A 61 -10.81 -2.97 3.61
CA LYS A 61 -11.85 -3.98 3.35
C LYS A 61 -11.81 -4.40 1.89
N ASN A 62 -11.81 -5.71 1.62
CA ASN A 62 -11.97 -6.21 0.24
C ASN A 62 -13.32 -5.72 -0.31
N LEU A 63 -13.29 -4.99 -1.42
CA LEU A 63 -14.48 -4.44 -2.05
C LEU A 63 -15.19 -5.49 -2.92
N GLU A 64 -14.58 -6.63 -3.21
CA GLU A 64 -15.17 -7.68 -4.06
C GLU A 64 -16.53 -8.16 -3.56
N SER A 65 -16.66 -8.47 -2.27
CA SER A 65 -17.94 -8.89 -1.68
C SER A 65 -18.97 -7.76 -1.75
N PHE A 66 -18.55 -6.51 -1.60
CA PHE A 66 -19.40 -5.34 -1.74
C PHE A 66 -19.89 -5.16 -3.18
N PHE A 67 -19.00 -5.25 -4.18
CA PHE A 67 -19.36 -5.19 -5.59
C PHE A 67 -20.33 -6.31 -5.96
N ARG A 68 -20.02 -7.57 -5.61
CA ARG A 68 -20.90 -8.74 -5.86
C ARG A 68 -22.28 -8.59 -5.23
N ALA A 69 -22.36 -8.07 -3.99
CA ALA A 69 -23.64 -7.84 -3.32
C ALA A 69 -24.47 -6.69 -3.94
N ASN A 70 -23.84 -5.82 -4.74
CA ASN A 70 -24.45 -4.62 -5.30
C ASN A 70 -24.48 -4.60 -6.84
N THR A 71 -24.27 -5.73 -7.52
CA THR A 71 -24.29 -5.86 -9.00
C THR A 71 -25.53 -5.25 -9.64
N HIS A 72 -26.71 -5.43 -9.04
CA HIS A 72 -27.97 -4.88 -9.53
C HIS A 72 -28.44 -3.64 -8.76
N ARG A 73 -27.53 -3.00 -7.99
CA ARG A 73 -27.86 -1.88 -7.09
C ARG A 73 -26.93 -0.67 -7.33
N PRO A 74 -26.96 -0.07 -8.54
CA PRO A 74 -26.05 1.03 -8.91
C PRO A 74 -26.12 2.22 -7.94
N LYS A 75 -27.31 2.55 -7.42
CA LYS A 75 -27.49 3.62 -6.43
C LYS A 75 -26.77 3.34 -5.10
N GLN A 76 -26.74 2.09 -4.65
CA GLN A 76 -26.05 1.71 -3.40
C GLN A 76 -24.53 1.76 -3.58
N LEU A 77 -24.04 1.35 -4.76
CA LEU A 77 -22.63 1.45 -5.12
C LEU A 77 -22.17 2.92 -5.15
N ILE A 78 -22.86 3.79 -5.87
CA ILE A 78 -22.54 5.23 -5.90
C ILE A 78 -22.61 5.84 -4.50
N LYS A 79 -23.65 5.56 -3.72
CA LYS A 79 -23.78 6.05 -2.34
C LYS A 79 -22.59 5.64 -1.47
N PHE A 80 -22.14 4.39 -1.58
CA PHE A 80 -20.96 3.92 -0.86
C PHE A 80 -19.70 4.71 -1.24
N PHE A 81 -19.43 4.86 -2.54
CA PHE A 81 -18.25 5.59 -3.00
C PHE A 81 -18.30 7.07 -2.62
N LYS A 82 -19.45 7.74 -2.74
CA LYS A 82 -19.65 9.13 -2.29
C LYS A 82 -19.35 9.31 -0.80
N ASN A 83 -19.79 8.35 0.03
CA ASN A 83 -19.49 8.36 1.47
C ASN A 83 -18.00 8.15 1.77
N LYS A 84 -17.25 7.47 0.89
CA LYS A 84 -15.81 7.24 1.03
C LYS A 84 -14.96 8.35 0.39
N MET A 85 -15.56 9.14 -0.48
CA MET A 85 -14.96 10.24 -1.23
C MET A 85 -15.84 11.49 -1.07
N PRO A 86 -15.90 12.10 0.12
CA PRO A 86 -16.74 13.28 0.33
C PRO A 86 -16.30 14.41 -0.60
N GLY A 87 -17.26 15.18 -1.13
CA GLY A 87 -16.97 16.31 -2.03
C GLY A 87 -16.27 17.48 -1.34
N VAL A 88 -16.42 17.59 -0.01
CA VAL A 88 -15.66 18.51 0.84
C VAL A 88 -14.50 17.73 1.45
N LEU A 89 -13.29 18.23 1.27
CA LEU A 89 -12.09 17.63 1.83
C LEU A 89 -12.05 17.96 3.33
N GLU A 90 -11.95 16.92 4.15
CA GLU A 90 -11.64 17.04 5.57
C GLU A 90 -10.19 17.50 5.75
N ASP A 91 -9.90 18.11 6.91
CA ASP A 91 -8.55 18.47 7.30
C ASP A 91 -7.63 17.25 7.35
N VAL A 92 -6.31 17.51 7.34
CA VAL A 92 -5.32 16.44 7.59
C VAL A 92 -5.71 15.77 8.91
N PRO A 93 -5.94 14.46 8.94
CA PRO A 93 -6.30 13.82 10.18
C PRO A 93 -5.21 14.04 11.24
N GLU A 94 -5.57 14.61 12.38
CA GLU A 94 -4.68 14.78 13.53
C GLU A 94 -4.47 13.42 14.20
N PHE A 95 -3.56 12.61 13.65
CA PHE A 95 -3.10 11.39 14.30
C PHE A 95 -1.63 11.55 14.70
N PRO A 96 -1.21 10.96 15.83
CA PRO A 96 0.20 10.93 16.19
C PRO A 96 1.07 10.24 15.13
N PHE A 97 0.47 9.41 14.26
CA PHE A 97 1.06 8.86 13.05
C PHE A 97 -0.06 8.45 12.07
N MET A 98 0.21 8.44 10.75
CA MET A 98 -0.69 7.87 9.75
C MET A 98 -0.07 6.58 9.21
N THR A 99 -0.83 5.49 9.18
CA THR A 99 -0.44 4.32 8.38
C THR A 99 -0.30 4.74 6.91
N ARG A 100 0.53 4.01 6.15
CA ARG A 100 0.64 4.15 4.69
C ARG A 100 -0.73 4.21 4.08
N ARG A 101 -1.61 3.29 4.48
CA ARG A 101 -2.94 3.19 3.89
C ARG A 101 -3.80 4.43 4.12
N GLN A 102 -3.79 4.96 5.34
CA GLN A 102 -4.50 6.21 5.65
C GLN A 102 -3.94 7.39 4.87
N LEU A 103 -2.61 7.47 4.72
CA LEU A 103 -1.96 8.50 3.92
C LEU A 103 -2.34 8.36 2.44
N GLU A 104 -2.28 7.17 1.87
CA GLU A 104 -2.66 6.92 0.47
C GLU A 104 -4.13 7.29 0.24
N ASP A 105 -5.05 6.85 1.11
CA ASP A 105 -6.47 7.20 1.01
C ASP A 105 -6.71 8.71 1.14
N TYR A 106 -5.89 9.39 1.95
CA TYR A 106 -5.92 10.84 2.08
C TYR A 106 -5.41 11.54 0.80
N GLU A 107 -4.26 11.13 0.28
CA GLU A 107 -3.68 11.71 -0.93
C GLU A 107 -4.57 11.49 -2.15
N GLN A 108 -5.11 10.28 -2.31
CA GLN A 108 -6.01 9.91 -3.41
C GLN A 108 -7.30 10.74 -3.38
N ARG A 109 -7.83 11.05 -2.19
CA ARG A 109 -8.97 11.95 -2.03
C ARG A 109 -8.68 13.36 -2.53
N ARG A 110 -7.42 13.83 -2.37
CA ARG A 110 -7.00 15.20 -2.72
C ARG A 110 -6.41 15.34 -4.11
N SER A 111 -6.06 14.25 -4.78
CA SER A 111 -5.18 14.29 -5.94
C SER A 111 -5.85 14.61 -7.27
N ASN A 112 -7.18 14.48 -7.38
CA ASN A 112 -7.88 14.75 -8.63
C ASN A 112 -9.32 15.21 -8.32
N ARG A 113 -9.54 16.52 -8.35
CA ARG A 113 -10.88 17.09 -8.08
C ARG A 113 -11.90 16.69 -9.13
N ALA A 114 -11.49 16.53 -10.39
CA ALA A 114 -12.37 16.13 -11.49
C ALA A 114 -12.94 14.72 -11.29
N ALA A 115 -12.15 13.79 -10.75
CA ALA A 115 -12.62 12.45 -10.39
C ALA A 115 -13.67 12.47 -9.28
N VAL A 116 -13.48 13.34 -8.26
CA VAL A 116 -14.47 13.56 -7.20
C VAL A 116 -15.73 14.19 -7.77
N GLN A 117 -15.59 15.23 -8.60
CA GLN A 117 -16.72 15.86 -9.28
C GLN A 117 -17.47 14.84 -10.15
N MET A 118 -16.80 14.00 -10.94
CA MET A 118 -17.44 12.94 -11.73
C MET A 118 -18.34 12.04 -10.86
N LEU A 119 -17.84 11.65 -9.68
CA LEU A 119 -18.60 10.82 -8.74
C LEU A 119 -19.84 11.55 -8.17
N HIS A 120 -19.76 12.87 -7.97
CA HIS A 120 -20.83 13.68 -7.35
C HIS A 120 -21.80 14.33 -8.35
N SER A 121 -21.41 14.53 -9.60
CA SER A 121 -22.17 15.25 -10.64
C SER A 121 -23.53 14.62 -11.00
N GLY A 122 -23.74 13.34 -10.67
CA GLY A 122 -24.93 12.56 -11.07
C GLY A 122 -26.24 12.89 -10.35
N GLU A 123 -26.31 13.91 -9.47
CA GLU A 123 -27.52 14.20 -8.67
C GLU A 123 -28.42 15.31 -9.23
N GLY A 124 -27.97 16.09 -10.23
CA GLY A 124 -28.64 17.35 -10.57
C GLY A 124 -29.21 17.53 -11.99
N GLN A 125 -28.65 16.91 -13.03
CA GLN A 125 -28.82 17.48 -14.39
C GLN A 125 -29.24 16.57 -15.54
N SER A 126 -29.32 15.25 -15.39
CA SER A 126 -29.79 14.40 -16.49
C SER A 126 -30.84 13.39 -16.05
N ARG A 127 -32.06 13.54 -16.58
CA ARG A 127 -33.15 12.54 -16.48
C ARG A 127 -32.80 11.23 -17.20
N THR A 128 -31.66 11.14 -17.90
CA THR A 128 -31.30 9.99 -18.73
C THR A 128 -29.77 9.76 -18.72
N GLY A 129 -29.24 8.94 -17.81
CA GLY A 129 -28.06 8.10 -18.13
C GLY A 129 -26.76 8.27 -17.34
N ASP A 130 -26.44 9.41 -16.71
CA ASP A 130 -25.06 9.68 -16.23
C ASP A 130 -24.60 8.77 -15.06
N GLY A 131 -25.53 8.39 -14.19
CA GLY A 131 -25.22 7.46 -13.09
C GLY A 131 -24.87 6.04 -13.57
N VAL A 132 -25.38 5.63 -14.74
CA VAL A 132 -25.10 4.31 -15.32
C VAL A 132 -23.66 4.24 -15.84
N SER A 133 -23.18 5.31 -16.47
CA SER A 133 -21.80 5.42 -16.98
C SER A 133 -20.77 5.36 -15.85
N THR A 134 -21.00 6.08 -14.75
CA THR A 134 -20.07 6.07 -13.59
C THR A 134 -19.97 4.70 -12.94
N VAL A 135 -21.10 4.01 -12.76
CA VAL A 135 -21.11 2.65 -12.21
C VAL A 135 -20.40 1.69 -13.17
N HIS A 136 -20.63 1.81 -14.47
CA HIS A 136 -19.94 1.00 -15.46
C HIS A 136 -18.41 1.20 -15.40
N TRP A 137 -17.93 2.44 -15.27
CA TRP A 137 -16.49 2.70 -15.13
C TRP A 137 -15.91 2.17 -13.82
N LEU A 138 -16.64 2.26 -12.70
CA LEU A 138 -16.22 1.66 -11.43
C LEU A 138 -16.10 0.14 -11.52
N TRP A 139 -17.05 -0.53 -12.19
CA TRP A 139 -16.97 -1.97 -12.46
C TRP A 139 -15.78 -2.30 -13.36
N ARG A 140 -15.61 -1.56 -14.46
CA ARG A 140 -14.48 -1.79 -15.37
C ARG A 140 -13.13 -1.61 -14.67
N ALA A 141 -12.98 -0.56 -13.88
CA ALA A 141 -11.79 -0.33 -13.09
C ALA A 141 -11.59 -1.46 -12.07
N PHE A 142 -12.66 -1.89 -11.38
CA PHE A 142 -12.61 -3.00 -10.43
C PHE A 142 -12.22 -4.32 -11.10
N ASP A 143 -12.77 -4.64 -12.28
CA ASP A 143 -12.49 -5.85 -13.03
C ASP A 143 -11.07 -5.82 -13.62
N ALA A 144 -10.61 -4.67 -14.12
CA ALA A 144 -9.26 -4.49 -14.64
C ALA A 144 -8.18 -4.70 -13.56
N VAL A 145 -8.50 -4.39 -12.31
CA VAL A 145 -7.58 -4.59 -11.18
C VAL A 145 -7.78 -5.92 -10.48
N SER A 146 -9.00 -6.47 -10.45
CA SER A 146 -9.28 -7.76 -9.82
C SER A 146 -8.99 -8.94 -10.75
N GLY A 147 -8.98 -8.70 -12.06
CA GLY A 147 -8.60 -9.67 -13.08
C GLY A 147 -7.18 -10.16 -12.84
N SER A 148 -7.08 -11.40 -12.38
CA SER A 148 -5.85 -12.14 -12.12
C SER A 148 -5.05 -12.34 -13.40
N ASN A 149 -4.35 -11.30 -13.86
CA ASN A 149 -3.23 -11.49 -14.76
C ASN A 149 -2.02 -11.99 -13.94
N GLU A 150 -2.13 -13.23 -13.44
CA GLU A 150 -1.10 -14.04 -12.77
C GLU A 150 0.21 -14.14 -13.57
N ARG A 151 0.22 -13.67 -14.84
CA ARG A 151 1.36 -13.76 -15.75
C ARG A 151 2.45 -12.72 -15.54
N LEU A 152 2.24 -11.69 -14.72
CA LEU A 152 3.24 -10.62 -14.54
C LEU A 152 4.49 -11.08 -13.77
N PHE A 153 4.34 -12.10 -12.92
CA PHE A 153 5.44 -12.75 -12.19
C PHE A 153 5.79 -14.13 -12.74
N CYS A 154 5.20 -14.58 -13.86
CA CYS A 154 5.59 -15.85 -14.47
C CYS A 154 7.08 -15.82 -14.86
N GLY A 155 7.90 -16.58 -14.11
CA GLY A 155 9.35 -16.67 -14.29
C GLY A 155 10.17 -15.98 -13.19
N ALA A 156 9.56 -15.20 -12.29
CA ALA A 156 10.21 -14.80 -11.06
C ALA A 156 10.18 -15.98 -10.06
N PRO A 157 11.21 -16.17 -9.21
CA PRO A 157 11.26 -17.26 -8.24
C PRO A 157 10.22 -17.15 -7.11
N PHE A 158 9.37 -16.12 -7.13
CA PHE A 158 8.50 -15.76 -6.03
C PHE A 158 7.08 -16.29 -6.27
N LYS A 159 6.57 -17.10 -5.33
CA LYS A 159 5.17 -17.52 -5.35
C LYS A 159 4.29 -16.34 -4.95
N GLU A 160 3.33 -16.02 -5.80
CA GLU A 160 2.31 -15.00 -5.53
C GLU A 160 1.27 -15.55 -4.55
N ASP A 161 1.67 -15.90 -3.32
CA ASP A 161 0.71 -16.40 -2.33
C ASP A 161 -0.07 -15.21 -1.77
N ALA A 162 -1.33 -15.08 -2.19
CA ALA A 162 -2.30 -14.19 -1.58
C ALA A 162 -2.68 -14.74 -0.19
N SER A 163 -1.77 -14.57 0.77
CA SER A 163 -2.02 -14.90 2.18
C SER A 163 -2.92 -13.83 2.83
N PRO A 164 -3.76 -14.19 3.82
CA PRO A 164 -4.43 -13.22 4.68
C PRO A 164 -3.47 -12.20 5.34
N LEU A 165 -2.19 -12.54 5.47
CA LEU A 165 -1.13 -11.67 5.99
C LEU A 165 -0.67 -10.61 4.97
N TYR A 166 -0.82 -10.89 3.67
CA TYR A 166 -0.39 -10.04 2.55
C TYR A 166 -1.51 -9.79 1.54
N PRO A 167 -2.64 -9.22 2.00
CA PRO A 167 -3.83 -9.00 1.17
C PRO A 167 -3.62 -8.02 0.01
N GLU A 168 -2.51 -7.30 -0.02
CA GLU A 168 -2.14 -6.30 -1.02
C GLU A 168 -1.68 -6.90 -2.36
N ARG A 169 -1.17 -8.14 -2.35
CA ARG A 169 -0.51 -8.84 -3.49
C ARG A 169 0.74 -8.11 -4.03
N LEU A 170 1.63 -8.85 -4.70
CA LEU A 170 2.89 -8.29 -5.22
C LEU A 170 2.67 -7.30 -6.38
N ASP A 171 1.63 -7.50 -7.18
CA ASP A 171 1.26 -6.59 -8.27
C ASP A 171 0.51 -5.34 -7.80
N GLY A 172 0.21 -5.25 -6.49
CA GLY A 172 -0.54 -4.15 -5.89
C GLY A 172 -2.04 -4.15 -6.24
N THR A 173 -2.57 -5.19 -6.91
CA THR A 173 -4.00 -5.27 -7.25
C THR A 173 -4.88 -5.34 -6.01
N GLY A 174 -4.41 -6.04 -4.97
CA GLY A 174 -5.07 -6.08 -3.68
C GLY A 174 -5.17 -4.70 -3.02
N ARG A 175 -4.21 -3.80 -3.25
CA ARG A 175 -4.26 -2.40 -2.75
C ARG A 175 -5.42 -1.64 -3.39
N ILE A 176 -5.60 -1.76 -4.71
CA ILE A 176 -6.68 -1.07 -5.46
C ILE A 176 -8.05 -1.65 -5.10
N GLY A 177 -8.20 -2.98 -5.10
CA GLY A 177 -9.45 -3.66 -4.74
C GLY A 177 -9.90 -3.44 -3.29
N ARG A 178 -9.08 -2.76 -2.48
CA ARG A 178 -9.36 -2.35 -1.10
C ARG A 178 -9.44 -0.84 -0.94
N SER A 179 -9.19 -0.04 -1.99
CA SER A 179 -9.23 1.43 -1.98
C SER A 179 -10.38 2.00 -2.80
N PRO A 180 -11.45 2.47 -2.14
CA PRO A 180 -12.49 3.23 -2.83
C PRO A 180 -11.94 4.48 -3.54
N PRO A 181 -11.07 5.31 -2.91
CA PRO A 181 -10.45 6.43 -3.62
C PRO A 181 -9.66 6.02 -4.86
N ALA A 182 -8.80 4.99 -4.77
CA ALA A 182 -8.04 4.52 -5.93
C ALA A 182 -8.95 4.05 -7.07
N LEU A 183 -10.00 3.27 -6.77
CA LEU A 183 -10.95 2.82 -7.77
C LEU A 183 -11.67 3.98 -8.46
N VAL A 184 -12.01 5.05 -7.74
CA VAL A 184 -12.61 6.25 -8.34
C VAL A 184 -11.64 6.94 -9.29
N LEU A 185 -10.37 7.07 -8.90
CA LEU A 185 -9.33 7.66 -9.77
C LEU A 185 -9.10 6.81 -11.03
N TRP A 186 -9.03 5.48 -10.89
CA TRP A 186 -8.92 4.56 -12.02
C TRP A 186 -10.16 4.60 -12.93
N ALA A 187 -11.36 4.61 -12.36
CA ALA A 187 -12.60 4.73 -13.12
C ALA A 187 -12.69 6.05 -13.88
N TYR A 188 -12.24 7.14 -13.27
CA TYR A 188 -12.15 8.44 -13.93
C TYR A 188 -11.17 8.40 -15.11
N HIS A 189 -9.96 7.85 -14.93
CA HIS A 189 -8.99 7.70 -16.02
C HIS A 189 -9.56 6.86 -17.16
N ASP A 190 -10.06 5.65 -16.88
CA ASP A 190 -10.64 4.74 -17.87
C ASP A 190 -11.86 5.34 -18.60
N GLY A 191 -12.71 6.06 -17.87
CA GLY A 191 -13.92 6.68 -18.40
C GLY A 191 -13.64 7.90 -19.29
N ARG A 192 -12.50 8.57 -19.08
CA ARG A 192 -12.13 9.81 -19.78
C ARG A 192 -10.98 9.67 -20.75
N VAL A 193 -10.26 8.55 -20.78
CA VAL A 193 -9.06 8.35 -21.63
C VAL A 193 -9.30 8.66 -23.11
N GLY A 194 -10.50 8.39 -23.64
CA GLY A 194 -10.86 8.72 -25.03
C GLY A 194 -10.99 10.21 -25.33
N ASN A 195 -11.11 11.04 -24.30
CA ASN A 195 -11.23 12.50 -24.37
C ASN A 195 -9.96 13.21 -23.85
N MET A 196 -8.99 12.48 -23.29
CA MET A 196 -7.73 13.04 -22.82
C MET A 196 -6.74 13.16 -23.98
N SER A 197 -5.90 14.20 -23.97
CA SER A 197 -4.68 14.17 -24.78
C SER A 197 -3.75 13.04 -24.29
N PRO A 198 -2.85 12.54 -25.15
CA PRO A 198 -1.86 11.53 -24.74
C PRO A 198 -1.04 11.98 -23.52
N GLU A 199 -0.69 13.26 -23.45
CA GLU A 199 0.05 13.88 -22.36
C GLU A 199 -0.77 13.95 -21.07
N GLN A 200 -2.04 14.36 -21.15
CA GLN A 200 -2.96 14.33 -20.01
C GLN A 200 -3.18 12.90 -19.47
N SER A 201 -3.25 11.91 -20.37
CA SER A 201 -3.34 10.51 -20.00
C SER A 201 -2.09 10.04 -19.24
N ILE A 202 -0.89 10.42 -19.70
CA ILE A 202 0.37 10.12 -19.00
C ILE A 202 0.46 10.81 -17.65
N GLN A 203 0.06 12.08 -17.53
CA GLN A 203 0.03 12.77 -16.24
C GLN A 203 -0.90 12.08 -15.24
N ASN A 204 -2.10 11.66 -15.69
CA ASN A 204 -3.01 10.89 -14.85
C ASN A 204 -2.43 9.50 -14.48
N LEU A 205 -1.75 8.82 -15.41
CA LEU A 205 -1.07 7.56 -15.09
C LEU A 205 0.10 7.76 -14.11
N ALA A 206 0.86 8.83 -14.23
CA ALA A 206 1.94 9.18 -13.31
C ALA A 206 1.40 9.48 -11.90
N LEU A 207 0.26 10.17 -11.81
CA LEU A 207 -0.48 10.36 -10.57
C LEU A 207 -0.89 9.02 -9.95
N LEU A 208 -1.54 8.14 -10.73
CA LEU A 208 -1.96 6.81 -10.27
C LEU A 208 -0.76 5.93 -9.86
N ALA A 209 0.36 6.07 -10.57
CA ALA A 209 1.59 5.32 -10.28
C ALA A 209 2.18 5.67 -8.92
N ARG A 210 1.82 6.79 -8.29
CA ARG A 210 2.22 7.10 -6.91
C ARG A 210 1.86 5.98 -5.95
N TRP A 211 0.72 5.33 -6.15
CA TRP A 211 0.22 4.24 -5.32
C TRP A 211 0.20 2.88 -6.04
N HIS A 212 0.07 2.90 -7.37
CA HIS A 212 -0.16 1.70 -8.17
C HIS A 212 0.75 1.64 -9.42
N PRO A 213 2.08 1.65 -9.27
CA PRO A 213 3.00 1.78 -10.40
C PRO A 213 2.94 0.58 -11.36
N ALA A 214 2.71 -0.64 -10.86
CA ALA A 214 2.54 -1.82 -11.69
C ALA A 214 1.34 -1.69 -12.64
N ALA A 215 0.18 -1.27 -12.12
CA ALA A 215 -1.01 -1.05 -12.94
C ALA A 215 -0.79 0.10 -13.94
N ALA A 216 -0.18 1.21 -13.51
CA ALA A 216 0.14 2.32 -14.40
C ALA A 216 1.10 1.91 -15.52
N PHE A 217 2.11 1.08 -15.23
CA PHE A 217 3.02 0.53 -16.23
C PHE A 217 2.31 -0.33 -17.26
N ARG A 218 1.38 -1.21 -16.84
CA ARG A 218 0.57 -2.01 -17.79
C ARG A 218 -0.22 -1.12 -18.75
N TYR A 219 -0.84 -0.06 -18.23
CA TYR A 219 -1.58 0.89 -19.05
C TYR A 219 -0.68 1.71 -19.97
N ALA A 220 0.49 2.15 -19.50
CA ALA A 220 1.47 2.85 -20.33
C ALA A 220 1.96 1.97 -21.49
N MET A 221 2.26 0.69 -21.21
CA MET A 221 2.61 -0.31 -22.24
C MET A 221 1.48 -0.53 -23.23
N TYR A 222 0.25 -0.75 -22.74
CA TYR A 222 -0.91 -0.96 -23.60
C TYR A 222 -1.19 0.26 -24.51
N ASN A 223 -1.08 1.48 -23.96
CA ASN A 223 -1.25 2.70 -24.74
C ASN A 223 -0.16 2.84 -25.80
N LEU A 224 1.09 2.52 -25.45
CA LEU A 224 2.20 2.52 -26.41
C LEU A 224 1.95 1.51 -27.55
N GLU A 225 1.55 0.28 -27.22
CA GLU A 225 1.19 -0.78 -28.18
C GLU A 225 0.06 -0.39 -29.12
N ARG A 226 -0.97 0.27 -28.59
CA ARG A 226 -2.15 0.66 -29.37
C ARG A 226 -1.92 1.91 -30.21
N GLU A 227 -1.21 2.90 -29.68
CA GLU A 227 -1.08 4.22 -30.32
C GLU A 227 0.13 4.36 -31.25
N ALA A 228 1.25 3.68 -30.96
CA ALA A 228 2.45 3.79 -31.80
C ALA A 228 2.22 3.35 -33.26
N PRO A 229 1.47 2.25 -33.54
CA PRO A 229 1.14 1.87 -34.93
C PRO A 229 0.25 2.90 -35.64
N LEU A 230 -0.68 3.52 -34.91
CA LEU A 230 -1.68 4.44 -35.47
C LEU A 230 -1.07 5.81 -35.81
N LYS A 231 -0.13 6.29 -34.98
CA LYS A 231 0.46 7.63 -35.12
C LYS A 231 1.75 7.67 -35.92
N ARG A 232 2.31 6.51 -36.32
CA ARG A 232 3.61 6.37 -37.00
C ARG A 232 4.76 7.12 -36.30
N ARG A 233 4.61 7.43 -35.01
CA ARG A 233 5.59 8.19 -34.25
C ARG A 233 6.60 7.19 -33.68
N ALA A 234 7.80 7.21 -34.23
CA ALA A 234 8.94 6.49 -33.69
C ALA A 234 9.19 6.94 -32.25
N PRO A 235 9.52 6.03 -31.32
CA PRO A 235 10.18 6.41 -30.07
C PRO A 235 11.40 7.27 -30.37
N ASP A 236 11.47 8.47 -29.79
CA ASP A 236 12.67 9.29 -29.85
C ASP A 236 13.67 8.78 -28.81
N LEU A 237 14.78 8.19 -29.26
CA LEU A 237 15.85 7.69 -28.38
C LEU A 237 16.96 8.73 -28.17
N SER A 238 16.84 9.93 -28.76
CA SER A 238 17.84 11.00 -28.68
C SER A 238 17.57 12.00 -27.55
N VAL A 239 16.76 11.60 -26.58
CA VAL A 239 16.37 12.41 -25.42
C VAL A 239 17.58 12.71 -24.54
N ASP A 240 17.77 13.99 -24.22
CA ASP A 240 18.84 14.45 -23.32
C ASP A 240 18.56 14.09 -21.86
N PHE A 241 19.61 14.14 -21.02
CA PHE A 241 19.52 13.77 -19.62
C PHE A 241 18.56 14.67 -18.82
N ASP A 242 18.48 15.97 -19.11
CA ASP A 242 17.60 16.89 -18.39
C ASP A 242 16.14 16.56 -18.67
N SER A 243 15.83 16.21 -19.92
CA SER A 243 14.51 15.73 -20.33
C SER A 243 14.14 14.42 -19.63
N ILE A 244 15.07 13.46 -19.57
CA ILE A 244 14.88 12.20 -18.81
C ILE A 244 14.64 12.50 -17.32
N TRP A 245 15.42 13.41 -16.74
CA TRP A 245 15.31 13.80 -15.34
C TRP A 245 13.93 14.37 -15.02
N GLN A 246 13.44 15.33 -15.82
CA GLN A 246 12.12 15.93 -15.60
C GLN A 246 10.99 14.92 -15.75
N VAL A 247 11.05 14.05 -16.77
CA VAL A 247 10.04 13.00 -16.96
C VAL A 247 10.06 12.00 -15.80
N THR A 248 11.24 11.60 -15.34
CA THR A 248 11.39 10.69 -14.19
C THR A 248 10.74 11.26 -12.93
N ARG A 249 10.87 12.58 -12.72
CA ARG A 249 10.24 13.28 -11.59
C ARG A 249 8.72 13.11 -11.54
N LEU A 250 8.05 13.02 -12.69
CA LEU A 250 6.60 12.81 -12.76
C LEU A 250 6.16 11.49 -12.11
N TRP A 251 7.00 10.47 -12.20
CA TRP A 251 6.72 9.11 -11.73
C TRP A 251 7.07 8.87 -10.26
N LEU A 252 7.60 9.87 -9.57
CA LEU A 252 7.90 9.83 -8.14
C LEU A 252 6.76 10.46 -7.30
N PRO A 253 6.59 10.03 -6.04
CA PRO A 253 5.68 10.71 -5.12
C PRO A 253 6.20 12.12 -4.79
N GLY A 254 5.30 13.10 -4.72
CA GLY A 254 5.61 14.45 -4.24
C GLY A 254 5.29 15.57 -5.22
N GLY A 255 5.08 16.78 -4.68
CA GLY A 255 5.01 18.04 -5.44
C GLY A 255 6.41 18.52 -5.86
N PRO A 256 6.63 19.82 -6.13
CA PRO A 256 7.95 20.34 -6.44
C PRO A 256 8.90 20.13 -5.23
N VAL A 257 9.62 19.01 -5.24
CA VAL A 257 10.54 18.61 -4.17
C VAL A 257 11.62 19.68 -3.99
N ARG A 258 11.83 20.13 -2.74
CA ARG A 258 12.91 21.07 -2.39
C ARG A 258 14.29 20.41 -2.31
N ASN A 259 14.34 19.09 -2.13
CA ASN A 259 15.57 18.30 -2.11
C ASN A 259 15.53 17.27 -3.24
N VAL A 260 16.59 17.23 -4.04
CA VAL A 260 16.76 16.18 -5.04
C VAL A 260 16.89 14.85 -4.29
N ASP A 261 15.90 13.97 -4.45
CA ASP A 261 15.92 12.62 -3.88
C ASP A 261 16.98 11.80 -4.63
N ASP A 262 17.88 11.10 -3.92
CA ASP A 262 18.86 10.18 -4.51
C ASP A 262 18.18 9.16 -5.44
N MET A 263 16.92 8.84 -5.15
CA MET A 263 16.10 7.98 -5.99
C MET A 263 15.84 8.57 -7.39
N LEU A 264 15.63 9.88 -7.50
CA LEU A 264 15.42 10.55 -8.79
C LEU A 264 16.66 10.42 -9.67
N GLY A 265 17.83 10.70 -9.10
CA GLY A 265 19.09 10.54 -9.82
C GLY A 265 19.37 9.11 -10.25
N SER A 266 19.12 8.14 -9.36
CA SER A 266 19.22 6.72 -9.68
C SER A 266 18.29 6.34 -10.83
N MET A 267 17.00 6.72 -10.78
CA MET A 267 16.04 6.38 -11.82
C MET A 267 16.39 7.02 -13.17
N ALA A 268 16.75 8.31 -13.19
CA ALA A 268 17.12 9.02 -14.42
C ALA A 268 18.37 8.41 -15.07
N TYR A 269 19.35 7.99 -14.25
CA TYR A 269 20.52 7.27 -14.73
C TYR A 269 20.15 5.91 -15.34
N GLU A 270 19.30 5.10 -14.69
CA GLU A 270 18.87 3.80 -15.23
C GLU A 270 18.10 3.96 -16.55
N VAL A 271 17.24 4.98 -16.68
CA VAL A 271 16.57 5.31 -17.96
C VAL A 271 17.60 5.67 -19.02
N THR A 272 18.58 6.53 -18.69
CA THR A 272 19.62 6.97 -19.63
C THR A 272 20.44 5.79 -20.15
N MET A 273 20.92 4.94 -19.25
CA MET A 273 21.70 3.74 -19.60
C MET A 273 20.88 2.78 -20.46
N PHE A 274 19.60 2.61 -20.14
CA PHE A 274 18.69 1.80 -20.93
C PHE A 274 18.56 2.34 -22.36
N LEU A 275 18.22 3.63 -22.53
CA LEU A 275 18.01 4.25 -23.84
C LEU A 275 19.27 4.19 -24.70
N GLN A 276 20.45 4.41 -24.10
CA GLN A 276 21.74 4.25 -24.78
C GLN A 276 21.95 2.79 -25.24
N SER A 277 21.65 1.80 -24.41
CA SER A 277 21.86 0.38 -24.73
C SER A 277 21.02 -0.13 -25.91
N ILE A 278 19.87 0.49 -26.17
CA ILE A 278 18.95 0.08 -27.24
C ILE A 278 19.05 0.98 -28.49
N LYS A 279 19.75 2.11 -28.41
CA LYS A 279 19.85 3.09 -29.50
C LYS A 279 20.38 2.47 -30.79
N ASP A 280 21.42 1.65 -30.69
CA ASP A 280 22.03 1.00 -31.86
C ASP A 280 21.20 -0.18 -32.39
N GLN A 281 20.24 -0.68 -31.60
CA GLN A 281 19.34 -1.76 -31.99
C GLN A 281 18.07 -1.25 -32.70
N PHE A 282 17.87 0.07 -32.75
CA PHE A 282 16.64 0.70 -33.20
C PHE A 282 16.90 1.52 -34.48
N VAL A 283 17.04 0.82 -35.60
CA VAL A 283 17.38 1.38 -36.92
C VAL A 283 16.12 1.75 -37.71
N ASP A 284 15.07 0.93 -37.65
CA ASP A 284 13.76 1.18 -38.25
C ASP A 284 12.67 1.15 -37.17
N PRO A 285 12.14 2.33 -36.78
CA PRO A 285 11.14 2.44 -35.73
C PRO A 285 9.88 1.60 -35.92
N LYS A 286 9.51 1.24 -37.16
CA LYS A 286 8.33 0.40 -37.42
C LYS A 286 8.61 -1.09 -37.21
N ARG A 287 9.83 -1.54 -37.54
CA ARG A 287 10.24 -2.95 -37.39
C ARG A 287 10.72 -3.25 -35.99
N ASP A 288 11.29 -2.25 -35.31
CA ASP A 288 12.01 -2.47 -34.06
C ASP A 288 11.13 -2.21 -32.82
N LEU A 289 9.89 -1.76 -32.99
CA LEU A 289 8.95 -1.54 -31.88
C LEU A 289 8.74 -2.80 -31.00
N PRO A 290 8.62 -4.03 -31.55
CA PRO A 290 8.62 -5.25 -30.73
C PRO A 290 9.92 -5.49 -29.96
N VAL A 291 11.07 -5.04 -30.49
CA VAL A 291 12.36 -5.09 -29.77
C VAL A 291 12.31 -4.14 -28.58
N PHE A 292 11.80 -2.92 -28.76
CA PHE A 292 11.61 -1.97 -27.65
C PHE A 292 10.74 -2.55 -26.53
N TYR A 293 9.61 -3.18 -26.84
CA TYR A 293 8.74 -3.80 -25.82
C TYR A 293 9.44 -4.90 -25.03
N ARG A 294 10.17 -5.78 -25.73
CA ARG A 294 10.95 -6.84 -25.08
C ARG A 294 12.04 -6.24 -24.20
N SER A 295 12.73 -5.21 -24.68
CA SER A 295 13.79 -4.52 -23.94
C SER A 295 13.25 -3.83 -22.68
N ILE A 296 12.06 -3.21 -22.73
CA ILE A 296 11.41 -2.62 -21.55
C ILE A 296 11.04 -3.70 -20.50
N GLN A 297 10.54 -4.87 -20.93
CA GLN A 297 10.25 -5.96 -20.01
C GLN A 297 11.53 -6.53 -19.39
N ASN A 298 12.59 -6.70 -20.19
CA ASN A 298 13.90 -7.14 -19.69
C ASN A 298 14.47 -6.13 -18.69
N LEU A 299 14.41 -4.83 -18.98
CA LEU A 299 14.80 -3.76 -18.07
C LEU A 299 14.06 -3.89 -16.73
N LYS A 300 12.74 -4.08 -16.76
CA LYS A 300 11.93 -4.27 -15.56
C LYS A 300 12.46 -5.41 -14.70
N HIS A 301 12.72 -6.58 -15.30
CA HIS A 301 13.24 -7.75 -14.58
C HIS A 301 14.64 -7.51 -14.00
N THR A 302 15.55 -6.93 -14.77
CA THR A 302 16.91 -6.60 -14.31
C THR A 302 16.90 -5.61 -13.15
N LEU A 303 16.12 -4.53 -13.26
CA LEU A 303 16.03 -3.51 -12.22
C LEU A 303 15.35 -4.05 -10.96
N ALA A 304 14.29 -4.85 -11.10
CA ALA A 304 13.64 -5.48 -9.96
C ALA A 304 14.61 -6.38 -9.20
N GLY A 305 15.40 -7.23 -9.89
CA GLY A 305 16.40 -8.07 -9.24
C GLY A 305 17.50 -7.27 -8.53
N LYS A 306 18.05 -6.24 -9.20
CA LYS A 306 19.09 -5.38 -8.63
C LYS A 306 18.60 -4.61 -7.41
N HIS A 307 17.39 -4.06 -7.46
CA HIS A 307 16.83 -3.27 -6.37
C HIS A 307 16.37 -4.15 -5.21
N TYR A 308 15.86 -5.36 -5.49
CA TYR A 308 15.51 -6.36 -4.48
C TYR A 308 16.68 -6.65 -3.54
N GLY A 309 17.86 -7.01 -4.08
CA GLY A 309 19.02 -7.36 -3.25
C GLY A 309 19.47 -6.20 -2.35
N LYS A 310 19.41 -4.96 -2.85
CA LYS A 310 19.70 -3.76 -2.07
C LYS A 310 18.69 -3.56 -0.93
N LEU A 311 17.40 -3.66 -1.22
CA LEU A 311 16.33 -3.48 -0.23
C LEU A 311 16.36 -4.59 0.83
N GLU A 312 16.53 -5.84 0.42
CA GLU A 312 16.57 -6.99 1.31
C GLU A 312 17.70 -6.84 2.35
N SER A 313 18.93 -6.56 1.89
CA SER A 313 20.08 -6.36 2.77
C SER A 313 19.86 -5.16 3.70
N ARG A 314 19.38 -4.04 3.14
CA ARG A 314 19.09 -2.81 3.91
C ARG A 314 18.09 -3.06 5.04
N TYR A 315 16.99 -3.73 4.76
CA TYR A 315 15.95 -3.98 5.78
C TYR A 315 16.40 -5.02 6.78
N ARG A 316 17.00 -6.12 6.33
CA ARG A 316 17.50 -7.16 7.23
C ARG A 316 18.49 -6.59 8.23
N GLU A 317 19.49 -5.84 7.78
CA GLU A 317 20.47 -5.20 8.65
C GLU A 317 19.81 -4.23 9.63
N ALA A 318 18.98 -3.30 9.14
CA ALA A 318 18.36 -2.27 9.97
C ALA A 318 17.48 -2.87 11.08
N TYR A 319 16.63 -3.85 10.74
CA TYR A 319 15.66 -4.42 11.67
C TYR A 319 16.21 -5.53 12.57
N ILE A 320 17.31 -6.18 12.21
CA ILE A 320 18.09 -6.97 13.18
C ILE A 320 18.67 -6.03 14.24
N ASN A 321 19.30 -4.94 13.81
CA ASN A 321 19.99 -4.01 14.71
C ASN A 321 19.03 -3.18 15.59
N CYS A 322 17.77 -3.01 15.20
CA CYS A 322 16.77 -2.31 16.00
C CYS A 322 15.72 -3.20 16.67
N ARG A 323 15.90 -4.53 16.68
CA ARG A 323 14.91 -5.50 17.21
C ARG A 323 14.36 -5.13 18.58
N ASP A 324 15.22 -4.94 19.58
CA ASP A 324 14.76 -4.67 20.94
C ASP A 324 14.04 -3.30 21.04
N ARG A 325 14.45 -2.32 20.23
CA ARG A 325 13.77 -1.01 20.14
C ARG A 325 12.39 -1.13 19.48
N MET A 326 12.28 -1.92 18.42
CA MET A 326 11.00 -2.23 17.77
C MET A 326 10.04 -2.92 18.74
N ILE A 327 10.50 -3.96 19.43
CA ILE A 327 9.71 -4.68 20.43
C ILE A 327 9.26 -3.74 21.54
N ALA A 328 10.16 -2.95 22.12
CA ALA A 328 9.82 -1.99 23.17
C ALA A 328 8.83 -0.91 22.70
N THR A 329 8.91 -0.48 21.44
CA THR A 329 8.02 0.54 20.87
C THR A 329 6.60 0.01 20.67
N TYR A 330 6.46 -1.20 20.12
CA TYR A 330 5.16 -1.72 19.68
C TYR A 330 4.52 -2.69 20.66
N PHE A 331 5.33 -3.39 21.46
CA PHE A 331 4.96 -4.48 22.34
C PHE A 331 5.63 -4.31 23.72
N PRO A 332 5.37 -3.20 24.43
CA PRO A 332 5.97 -2.94 25.73
C PRO A 332 5.58 -4.00 26.77
N ASP A 333 6.44 -4.16 27.77
CA ASP A 333 6.16 -4.97 28.96
C ASP A 333 5.04 -4.32 29.77
N GLY A 334 3.91 -5.02 29.94
CA GLY A 334 2.73 -4.53 30.66
C GLY A 334 2.97 -4.28 32.14
N THR A 335 4.09 -4.77 32.70
CA THR A 335 4.48 -4.47 34.08
C THR A 335 5.20 -3.13 34.24
N ALA A 336 5.72 -2.57 33.15
CA ALA A 336 6.32 -1.24 33.11
C ALA A 336 5.22 -0.19 32.97
N ALA A 337 4.51 0.09 34.05
CA ALA A 337 3.35 0.99 34.11
C ALA A 337 3.62 2.48 33.79
N THR A 338 4.79 2.83 33.24
CA THR A 338 5.10 4.19 32.83
C THR A 338 5.11 4.24 31.32
N GLU A 339 4.07 4.84 30.72
CA GLU A 339 4.14 5.17 29.30
C GLU A 339 5.44 5.96 29.06
N PRO A 340 6.27 5.56 28.08
CA PRO A 340 7.44 6.35 27.74
C PRO A 340 6.97 7.77 27.41
N SER A 341 7.64 8.75 28.03
CA SER A 341 7.35 10.16 27.78
C SER A 341 7.39 10.43 26.26
N ALA A 342 6.65 11.43 25.78
CA ALA A 342 6.65 11.76 24.34
C ALA A 342 8.08 12.01 23.79
N ALA A 343 9.02 12.42 24.64
CA ALA A 343 10.44 12.60 24.33
C ALA A 343 11.24 11.29 24.22
N GLN A 344 10.74 10.18 24.77
CA GLN A 344 11.35 8.85 24.73
C GLN A 344 10.77 7.94 23.64
N ARG A 345 9.69 8.35 22.97
CA ARG A 345 9.13 7.58 21.86
C ARG A 345 10.09 7.68 20.67
N GLU A 346 10.61 6.52 20.25
CA GLU A 346 11.39 6.42 19.02
C GLU A 346 10.55 6.95 17.85
N GLY A 347 11.14 7.79 17.01
CA GLY A 347 10.45 8.32 15.84
C GLY A 347 10.12 7.21 14.85
N TYR A 348 8.95 7.31 14.21
CA TYR A 348 8.52 6.42 13.14
C TYR A 348 9.17 6.83 11.80
N PRO A 349 9.72 5.92 10.99
CA PRO A 349 9.94 4.49 11.24
C PRO A 349 11.15 4.26 12.15
N VAL A 350 11.05 3.38 13.14
CA VAL A 350 12.14 2.98 14.05
C VAL A 350 13.37 2.49 13.29
N GLY A 351 13.19 1.69 12.23
CA GLY A 351 14.28 1.14 11.41
C GLY A 351 15.04 2.18 10.58
N SER A 352 14.49 3.38 10.39
CA SER A 352 15.12 4.44 9.60
C SER A 352 15.80 5.50 10.45
N ARG A 353 16.90 6.06 9.93
CA ARG A 353 17.53 7.26 10.50
C ARG A 353 16.70 8.52 10.26
N ARG A 354 15.95 8.56 9.15
CA ARG A 354 15.06 9.67 8.81
C ARG A 354 13.68 9.34 9.36
N LYS A 355 13.10 10.27 10.12
CA LYS A 355 11.79 10.08 10.75
C LYS A 355 10.72 10.86 10.01
N ILE A 356 9.49 10.37 10.06
CA ILE A 356 8.29 11.06 9.58
C ILE A 356 7.86 11.99 10.70
N ILE A 357 7.94 13.30 10.43
CA ILE A 357 7.57 14.36 11.40
C ILE A 357 6.14 14.86 11.11
N ASP A 358 5.75 14.86 9.84
CA ASP A 358 4.44 15.30 9.38
C ASP A 358 4.06 14.61 8.04
N ALA A 359 2.82 14.85 7.60
CA ALA A 359 2.29 14.29 6.36
C ALA A 359 3.04 14.76 5.10
N ASP A 360 3.63 15.96 5.12
CA ASP A 360 4.37 16.50 3.98
C ASP A 360 5.73 15.83 3.80
N HIS A 361 6.45 15.56 4.90
CA HIS A 361 7.67 14.76 4.90
C HIS A 361 7.42 13.36 4.34
N TYR A 362 6.33 12.73 4.78
CA TYR A 362 5.92 11.42 4.28
C TYR A 362 5.55 11.50 2.78
N ARG A 363 4.86 12.58 2.38
CA ARG A 363 4.44 12.76 0.98
C ARG A 363 5.59 12.93 0.01
N GLN A 364 6.64 13.65 0.42
CA GLN A 364 7.74 14.09 -0.45
C GLN A 364 8.89 13.09 -0.59
N SER A 365 8.99 12.06 0.25
CA SER A 365 10.10 11.11 0.24
C SER A 365 9.63 9.69 -0.07
N LEU A 366 10.01 9.16 -1.24
CA LEU A 366 9.71 7.76 -1.58
C LEU A 366 10.44 6.81 -0.64
N GLU A 367 11.66 7.15 -0.24
CA GLU A 367 12.45 6.37 0.70
C GLU A 367 11.75 6.23 2.06
N LEU A 368 11.23 7.32 2.63
CA LEU A 368 10.48 7.26 3.89
C LEU A 368 9.22 6.39 3.75
N ARG A 369 8.54 6.46 2.60
CA ARG A 369 7.39 5.57 2.34
C ARG A 369 7.79 4.10 2.30
N GLN A 370 8.92 3.79 1.70
CA GLN A 370 9.45 2.44 1.67
C GLN A 370 9.77 1.91 3.08
N TRP A 371 10.40 2.73 3.92
CA TRP A 371 10.70 2.38 5.31
C TRP A 371 9.45 2.18 6.18
N ALA A 372 8.53 3.15 6.13
CA ALA A 372 7.27 3.09 6.87
C ALA A 372 6.47 1.84 6.50
N TRP A 373 6.40 1.53 5.20
CA TRP A 373 5.72 0.34 4.74
C TRP A 373 6.37 -0.96 5.25
N MET A 374 7.70 -1.08 5.20
CA MET A 374 8.40 -2.23 5.77
C MET A 374 8.06 -2.41 7.25
N GLU A 375 8.05 -1.32 8.02
CA GLU A 375 7.73 -1.35 9.46
C GLU A 375 6.28 -1.76 9.72
N GLU A 376 5.32 -1.17 8.99
CA GLU A 376 3.90 -1.49 9.12
C GLU A 376 3.60 -2.97 8.86
N VAL A 377 4.19 -3.54 7.81
CA VAL A 377 4.00 -4.95 7.49
C VAL A 377 4.66 -5.84 8.54
N LEU A 378 5.84 -5.45 9.05
CA LEU A 378 6.53 -6.18 10.12
C LEU A 378 5.71 -6.20 11.40
N VAL A 379 5.23 -5.04 11.85
CA VAL A 379 4.40 -4.91 13.05
C VAL A 379 3.11 -5.72 12.89
N ARG A 380 2.45 -5.64 11.73
CA ARG A 380 1.23 -6.40 11.44
C ARG A 380 1.48 -7.91 11.49
N THR A 381 2.50 -8.39 10.80
CA THR A 381 2.83 -9.83 10.74
C THR A 381 3.23 -10.36 12.09
N LEU A 382 4.03 -9.60 12.86
CA LEU A 382 4.38 -9.97 14.23
C LEU A 382 3.14 -10.02 15.12
N PHE A 383 2.27 -9.02 15.05
CA PHE A 383 1.01 -8.99 15.81
C PHE A 383 0.16 -10.24 15.50
N ASP A 384 -0.01 -10.59 14.23
CA ASP A 384 -0.76 -11.79 13.82
C ASP A 384 -0.14 -13.10 14.33
N LYS A 385 1.19 -13.22 14.31
CA LYS A 385 1.90 -14.38 14.89
C LYS A 385 1.70 -14.45 16.40
N LEU A 386 1.76 -13.33 17.11
CA LEU A 386 1.52 -13.29 18.57
C LEU A 386 0.07 -13.64 18.93
N VAL A 387 -0.90 -13.19 18.14
CA VAL A 387 -2.32 -13.58 18.29
C VAL A 387 -2.50 -15.08 18.10
N PHE A 388 -1.87 -15.65 17.08
CA PHE A 388 -1.91 -17.09 16.83
C PHE A 388 -1.27 -17.86 18.00
N LEU A 389 -0.08 -17.45 18.43
CA LEU A 389 0.63 -18.08 19.55
C LEU A 389 -0.18 -18.03 20.85
N HIS A 390 -0.79 -16.87 21.15
CA HIS A 390 -1.65 -16.72 22.31
C HIS A 390 -2.85 -17.66 22.25
N ALA A 391 -3.58 -17.66 21.11
CA ALA A 391 -4.73 -18.53 20.90
C ALA A 391 -4.37 -20.01 21.08
N THR A 392 -3.22 -20.45 20.55
CA THR A 392 -2.70 -21.81 20.75
C THR A 392 -2.37 -22.10 22.21
N ASN A 393 -1.69 -21.18 22.90
CA ASN A 393 -1.29 -21.38 24.30
C ASN A 393 -2.50 -21.41 25.26
N THR A 394 -3.60 -20.74 24.91
CA THR A 394 -4.81 -20.63 25.74
C THR A 394 -5.97 -21.51 25.29
N ASP A 395 -5.80 -22.30 24.23
CA ASP A 395 -6.87 -23.07 23.56
C ASP A 395 -8.12 -22.22 23.23
N GLN A 396 -7.87 -20.98 22.78
CA GLN A 396 -8.93 -20.04 22.37
C GLN A 396 -9.06 -19.99 20.86
N ASP A 397 -10.26 -19.67 20.37
CA ASP A 397 -10.44 -19.38 18.94
C ASP A 397 -9.66 -18.11 18.55
N ARG A 398 -8.82 -18.23 17.52
CA ARG A 398 -8.00 -17.13 17.01
C ARG A 398 -8.85 -15.90 16.66
N ASN A 399 -10.04 -16.09 16.07
CA ASN A 399 -10.88 -14.96 15.68
C ASN A 399 -11.49 -14.27 16.90
N ALA A 400 -11.82 -15.01 17.95
CA ALA A 400 -12.25 -14.44 19.23
C ALA A 400 -11.15 -13.58 19.86
N VAL A 401 -9.90 -14.07 19.92
CA VAL A 401 -8.75 -13.28 20.41
C VAL A 401 -8.56 -12.01 19.57
N ALA A 402 -8.59 -12.17 18.24
CA ALA A 402 -8.48 -11.07 17.29
C ALA A 402 -9.59 -10.01 17.47
N LEU A 403 -10.83 -10.43 17.73
CA LEU A 403 -11.95 -9.52 17.99
C LEU A 403 -11.76 -8.75 19.29
N THR A 404 -11.29 -9.42 20.35
CA THR A 404 -11.01 -8.77 21.64
C THR A 404 -9.91 -7.71 21.51
N LEU A 405 -8.83 -8.00 20.80
CA LEU A 405 -7.73 -7.05 20.52
C LEU A 405 -8.15 -5.85 19.65
N ARG A 406 -9.30 -5.94 18.96
CA ARG A 406 -9.92 -4.81 18.25
C ARG A 406 -10.77 -3.92 19.16
N GLY A 407 -11.05 -4.36 20.38
CA GLY A 407 -11.77 -3.59 21.38
C GLY A 407 -11.01 -2.33 21.84
N PRO A 408 -11.71 -1.39 22.51
CA PRO A 408 -11.06 -0.22 23.09
C PRO A 408 -10.15 -0.57 24.27
N GLU A 409 -10.48 -1.64 24.99
CA GLU A 409 -9.74 -2.08 26.16
C GLU A 409 -8.41 -2.76 25.78
N PRO A 410 -7.35 -2.53 26.56
CA PRO A 410 -6.12 -3.32 26.45
C PRO A 410 -6.38 -4.81 26.61
N PHE A 411 -5.69 -5.62 25.82
CA PHE A 411 -5.72 -7.07 25.94
C PHE A 411 -4.28 -7.59 26.09
N PRO A 412 -3.89 -8.03 27.31
CA PRO A 412 -2.56 -8.56 27.55
C PRO A 412 -2.35 -9.90 26.85
N LEU A 413 -1.22 -10.06 26.17
CA LEU A 413 -0.74 -11.32 25.62
C LEU A 413 0.28 -11.92 26.58
N THR A 414 0.02 -13.13 27.08
CA THR A 414 0.97 -13.87 27.92
C THR A 414 1.86 -14.76 27.06
N LEU A 415 3.15 -14.47 27.02
CA LEU A 415 4.17 -15.27 26.33
C LEU A 415 5.55 -15.09 26.98
N SER A 416 6.54 -15.95 26.71
CA SER A 416 7.91 -15.71 27.17
C SER A 416 8.63 -14.66 26.31
N GLN A 417 9.68 -14.04 26.85
CA GLN A 417 10.51 -13.10 26.08
C GLN A 417 11.17 -13.77 24.87
N ASP A 418 11.56 -15.04 25.00
CA ASP A 418 12.15 -15.83 23.92
C ASP A 418 11.14 -16.13 22.82
N GLN A 419 9.88 -16.42 23.18
CA GLN A 419 8.79 -16.57 22.22
C GLN A 419 8.55 -15.27 21.43
N LEU A 420 8.62 -14.10 22.09
CA LEU A 420 8.46 -12.80 21.43
C LEU A 420 9.58 -12.55 20.42
N ARG A 421 10.84 -12.77 20.84
CA ARG A 421 12.01 -12.58 19.99
C ARG A 421 12.04 -13.56 18.82
N SER A 422 11.73 -14.83 19.07
CA SER A 422 11.61 -15.84 18.00
C SER A 422 10.51 -15.46 17.01
N SER A 423 9.34 -15.02 17.49
CA SER A 423 8.24 -14.57 16.62
C SER A 423 8.62 -13.34 15.81
N TYR A 424 9.42 -12.43 16.38
CA TYR A 424 9.98 -11.28 15.67
C TYR A 424 10.94 -11.70 14.56
N ASP A 425 11.90 -12.57 14.87
CA ASP A 425 12.91 -13.02 13.90
C ASP A 425 12.23 -13.77 12.72
N ASP A 426 11.23 -14.60 13.01
CA ASP A 426 10.40 -15.27 12.01
C ASP A 426 9.60 -14.26 11.16
N ALA A 427 8.92 -13.30 11.80
CA ALA A 427 8.19 -12.25 11.09
C ALA A 427 9.11 -11.39 10.22
N LEU A 428 10.31 -11.08 10.71
CA LEU A 428 11.28 -10.28 9.97
C LEU A 428 11.73 -11.00 8.71
N SER A 429 12.03 -12.30 8.81
CA SER A 429 12.43 -13.09 7.65
C SER A 429 11.35 -13.10 6.56
N ASP A 430 10.09 -13.35 6.95
CA ASP A 430 8.95 -13.38 6.02
C ASP A 430 8.72 -12.00 5.36
N VAL A 431 8.80 -10.92 6.14
CA VAL A 431 8.43 -9.59 5.69
C VAL A 431 9.52 -8.93 4.86
N VAL A 432 10.80 -9.08 5.22
CA VAL A 432 11.91 -8.45 4.48
C VAL A 432 11.91 -8.90 3.03
N GLU A 433 11.84 -10.21 2.79
CA GLU A 433 11.82 -10.77 1.44
C GLU A 433 10.61 -10.21 0.67
N ARG A 434 9.42 -10.33 1.25
CA ARG A 434 8.16 -9.91 0.61
C ARG A 434 8.16 -8.43 0.24
N VAL A 435 8.48 -7.56 1.20
CA VAL A 435 8.44 -6.10 1.01
C VAL A 435 9.53 -5.66 0.05
N ALA A 436 10.73 -6.27 0.10
CA ALA A 436 11.80 -5.98 -0.85
C ALA A 436 11.37 -6.31 -2.28
N ILE A 437 10.71 -7.45 -2.52
CA ILE A 437 10.20 -7.83 -3.85
C ILE A 437 9.18 -6.79 -4.34
N GLU A 438 8.17 -6.48 -3.53
CA GLU A 438 7.08 -5.58 -3.94
C GLU A 438 7.62 -4.17 -4.26
N GLN A 439 8.49 -3.65 -3.40
CA GLN A 439 9.07 -2.32 -3.60
C GLN A 439 10.06 -2.26 -4.75
N ALA A 440 10.84 -3.33 -4.98
CA ALA A 440 11.73 -3.41 -6.14
C ALA A 440 10.96 -3.51 -7.46
N HIS A 441 9.85 -4.25 -7.46
CA HIS A 441 8.93 -4.29 -8.59
C HIS A 441 8.27 -2.92 -8.83
N ASP A 442 7.76 -2.27 -7.78
CA ASP A 442 7.19 -0.91 -7.85
C ASP A 442 8.22 0.11 -8.40
N TYR A 443 9.48 0.03 -7.96
CA TYR A 443 10.59 0.84 -8.49
C TYR A 443 10.81 0.59 -9.99
N ALA A 444 10.96 -0.67 -10.38
CA ALA A 444 11.20 -1.05 -11.78
C ALA A 444 10.06 -0.58 -12.70
N CYS A 445 8.81 -0.73 -12.27
CA CYS A 445 7.65 -0.22 -13.02
C CYS A 445 7.71 1.30 -13.22
N ARG A 446 8.08 2.08 -12.20
CA ARG A 446 8.24 3.55 -12.34
C ARG A 446 9.34 3.90 -13.33
N VAL A 447 10.48 3.20 -13.30
CA VAL A 447 11.57 3.43 -14.26
C VAL A 447 11.12 3.13 -15.69
N CYS A 448 10.42 2.01 -15.91
CA CYS A 448 9.90 1.67 -17.23
C CYS A 448 8.84 2.67 -17.71
N CYS A 449 7.97 3.15 -16.83
CA CYS A 449 7.02 4.23 -17.16
C CYS A 449 7.74 5.52 -17.56
N ALA A 450 8.80 5.90 -16.84
CA ALA A 450 9.62 7.05 -17.17
C ALA A 450 10.30 6.88 -18.54
N ALA A 451 10.85 5.69 -18.83
CA ALA A 451 11.44 5.38 -20.12
C ALA A 451 10.41 5.47 -21.27
N ILE A 452 9.21 4.89 -21.11
CA ILE A 452 8.11 5.00 -22.08
C ILE A 452 7.74 6.48 -22.30
N SER A 453 7.60 7.23 -21.21
CA SER A 453 7.21 8.63 -21.26
C SER A 453 8.25 9.49 -21.97
N ALA A 454 9.54 9.24 -21.72
CA ALA A 454 10.64 9.98 -22.32
C ALA A 454 10.68 9.84 -23.84
N VAL A 455 10.40 8.64 -24.37
CA VAL A 455 10.56 8.37 -25.80
C VAL A 455 9.29 8.57 -26.61
N ALA A 456 8.11 8.44 -26.00
CA ALA A 456 6.83 8.44 -26.73
C ALA A 456 6.11 9.79 -26.74
N TYR A 457 6.54 10.75 -25.90
CA TYR A 457 5.83 12.01 -25.69
C TYR A 457 6.78 13.20 -25.73
N SER A 458 6.28 14.34 -26.20
CA SER A 458 7.06 15.59 -26.16
C SER A 458 7.19 16.07 -24.72
N ARG A 459 8.43 16.35 -24.27
CA ARG A 459 8.71 16.81 -22.91
C ARG A 459 7.84 18.02 -22.53
N ASP A 460 7.89 19.06 -23.34
CA ASP A 460 7.19 20.31 -23.03
C ASP A 460 5.68 20.08 -23.00
N ALA A 461 5.14 19.24 -23.88
CA ALA A 461 3.73 18.91 -23.87
C ALA A 461 3.30 18.11 -22.62
N VAL A 462 4.15 17.22 -22.09
CA VAL A 462 3.86 16.47 -20.86
C VAL A 462 4.00 17.34 -19.62
N LEU A 463 4.95 18.28 -19.59
CA LEU A 463 5.15 19.17 -18.44
C LEU A 463 4.13 20.32 -18.41
N ASP A 464 3.74 20.83 -19.57
CA ASP A 464 2.82 21.97 -19.72
C ASP A 464 1.35 21.55 -19.84
N ALA A 465 1.06 20.26 -20.03
CA ALA A 465 -0.31 19.79 -20.03
C ALA A 465 -0.98 20.19 -18.71
N PRO A 466 -2.14 20.87 -18.75
CA PRO A 466 -2.79 21.30 -17.54
C PRO A 466 -3.19 20.06 -16.75
N ALA A 467 -2.66 19.92 -15.54
CA ALA A 467 -3.32 19.09 -14.55
C ALA A 467 -4.75 19.62 -14.42
N GLU A 468 -5.77 18.79 -14.64
CA GLU A 468 -7.18 19.24 -14.67
C GLU A 468 -7.64 19.95 -13.37
N ASP A 469 -6.82 19.94 -12.32
CA ASP A 469 -7.00 20.74 -11.11
C ASP A 469 -7.06 22.27 -11.35
N GLY A 470 -6.80 22.75 -12.57
CA GLY A 470 -6.76 24.17 -12.94
C GLY A 470 -7.83 24.67 -13.93
N MET A 471 -8.85 23.90 -14.31
CA MET A 471 -10.00 24.49 -14.99
C MET A 471 -10.80 25.34 -13.99
N ASN A 472 -10.40 26.60 -13.84
CA ASN A 472 -11.25 27.66 -13.33
C ASN A 472 -12.59 27.59 -14.08
N VAL A 473 -13.63 27.09 -13.42
CA VAL A 473 -15.05 27.18 -13.84
C VAL A 473 -15.53 28.63 -13.67
N ALA A 474 -14.71 29.59 -14.10
CA ALA A 474 -14.99 31.03 -14.06
C ALA A 474 -14.97 31.65 -15.47
N ALA A 475 -15.13 30.86 -16.54
CA ALA A 475 -15.29 31.38 -17.88
C ALA A 475 -16.54 30.78 -18.55
N LYS A 476 -17.54 31.66 -18.72
CA LYS A 476 -18.86 31.49 -19.38
C LYS A 476 -20.02 31.01 -18.49
N CYS A 477 -20.40 31.86 -17.53
CA CYS A 477 -21.77 32.37 -17.48
C CYS A 477 -21.76 33.82 -17.94
#